data_AF-A0A2R6JH76-F1
#
_entry.id   AF-A0A2R6JH76-F1
#
_cell.length_a   1.000
_cell.length_b   1.000
_cell.length_c   1.000
_cell.angle_alpha   90.00
_cell.angle_beta   90.00
_cell.angle_gamma   90.00
#
_symmetry.space_group_name_H-M   'P 1'
#
loop_
_entity.id
_entity.type
_entity.pdbx_description
1 polymer ?
#
loop_
_entity_poly.entity_id
_entity_poly.type
_entity_poly.pdbx_seq_one_letter_code
_entity_poly.pdbx_strand_id
1 'polypeptide(L)'
;MDAFVYGTLREPDRARKVVGHADFGPDARLIGLRRVEARYPTLAPGCGTDGRVLRLRDGDLEAIDAYEGVGQGLYVRVRVPDGDGGLWTYVGDPAALDAEVAWPGDGSFRTRVERYVDRHDVRVER
;
A
#
# COMPACT_ATOMS: atom_id res chain seq x y z
N MET A 1 10.77 8.98 -3.88
CA MET A 1 9.62 8.23 -4.42
C MET A 1 8.57 8.26 -3.33
N ASP A 2 7.33 8.60 -3.68
CA ASP A 2 6.27 8.85 -2.71
C ASP A 2 5.49 7.56 -2.39
N ALA A 3 4.56 7.62 -1.43
CA ALA A 3 3.71 6.50 -1.07
C ALA A 3 2.22 6.78 -1.39
N PHE A 4 1.54 5.81 -1.98
CA PHE A 4 0.08 5.77 -2.04
C PHE A 4 -0.46 5.18 -0.74
N VAL A 5 -1.27 5.96 -0.02
CA VAL A 5 -1.88 5.56 1.25
C VAL A 5 -3.41 5.49 1.11
N TYR A 6 -3.98 4.37 1.56
CA TYR A 6 -5.42 4.08 1.48
C TYR A 6 -6.05 3.74 2.83
N GLY A 7 -5.22 3.50 3.85
CA GLY A 7 -5.62 3.20 5.21
C GLY A 7 -5.53 4.42 6.13
N THR A 8 -5.17 4.18 7.38
CA THR A 8 -5.06 5.20 8.45
C THR A 8 -4.02 6.28 8.14
N LEU A 9 -2.96 5.97 7.38
CA LEU A 9 -1.94 6.95 7.00
C LEU A 9 -2.43 8.08 6.09
N ARG A 10 -3.66 7.98 5.55
CA ARG A 10 -4.30 9.10 4.85
C ARG A 10 -4.69 10.27 5.78
N GLU A 11 -4.79 9.99 7.08
CA GLU A 11 -5.15 10.98 8.09
C GLU A 11 -3.94 11.83 8.48
N PRO A 12 -4.01 13.18 8.40
CA PRO A 12 -2.87 14.04 8.71
C PRO A 12 -2.26 13.83 10.09
N ASP A 13 -3.08 13.60 11.11
CA ASP A 13 -2.59 13.40 12.48
C ASP A 13 -1.91 12.04 12.66
N ARG A 14 -2.33 11.03 11.89
CA ARG A 14 -1.64 9.74 11.86
C ARG A 14 -0.31 9.87 11.13
N ALA A 15 -0.29 10.50 9.95
CA ALA A 15 0.93 10.71 9.19
C ALA A 15 1.98 11.49 10.00
N ARG A 16 1.60 12.59 10.67
CA ARG A 16 2.53 13.34 11.54
C ARG A 16 3.11 12.52 12.68
N LYS A 17 2.34 11.57 13.23
CA LYS A 17 2.83 10.68 14.29
C LYS A 17 3.84 9.65 13.78
N VAL A 18 3.71 9.23 12.51
CA VAL A 18 4.54 8.17 11.93
C VAL A 18 5.78 8.75 11.24
N VAL A 19 5.60 9.75 10.37
CA VAL A 19 6.68 10.33 9.55
C VAL A 19 6.98 11.80 9.89
N GLY A 20 6.39 12.36 10.95
CA GLY A 20 6.67 13.74 11.38
C GLY A 20 6.01 14.85 10.55
N HIS A 21 5.36 14.52 9.43
CA HIS A 21 4.66 15.48 8.57
C HIS A 21 3.44 14.86 7.87
N ALA A 22 2.73 15.67 7.08
CA ALA A 22 1.52 15.28 6.36
C ALA A 22 1.43 16.00 5.01
N ASP A 23 2.48 15.91 4.21
CA ASP A 23 2.55 16.53 2.88
C ASP A 23 1.84 15.64 1.85
N PHE A 24 0.52 15.79 1.76
CA PHE A 24 -0.28 15.05 0.81
C PHE A 24 -0.44 15.79 -0.53
N GLY A 25 -0.36 15.03 -1.61
CA GLY A 25 -0.80 15.45 -2.94
C GLY A 25 -2.34 15.47 -3.09
N PRO A 26 -2.83 15.60 -4.34
CA PRO A 26 -4.25 15.42 -4.64
C PRO A 26 -4.71 14.00 -4.29
N ASP A 27 -6.03 13.83 -4.23
CA ASP A 27 -6.63 12.51 -4.10
C ASP A 27 -6.28 11.67 -5.32
N ALA A 28 -6.04 10.38 -5.09
CA ALA A 28 -5.56 9.46 -6.09
C ALA A 28 -6.34 8.14 -6.01
N ARG A 29 -6.34 7.38 -7.09
CA ARG A 29 -7.00 6.08 -7.18
C ARG A 29 -6.01 5.00 -7.60
N LEU A 30 -5.95 3.93 -6.84
CA LEU A 30 -5.22 2.70 -7.19
C LEU A 30 -6.15 1.78 -7.98
N ILE A 31 -5.85 1.58 -9.25
CA ILE A 31 -6.55 0.67 -10.17
C ILE A 31 -6.03 -0.76 -9.98
N GLY A 32 -6.88 -1.76 -10.18
CA GLY A 32 -6.51 -3.18 -10.15
C GLY A 32 -6.43 -3.81 -8.75
N LEU A 33 -6.50 -2.99 -7.69
CA LEU A 33 -6.54 -3.43 -6.29
C LEU A 33 -7.68 -2.75 -5.52
N ARG A 34 -8.53 -3.55 -4.89
CA ARG A 34 -9.62 -3.09 -4.01
C ARG A 34 -9.23 -3.17 -2.55
N ARG A 35 -9.76 -2.24 -1.75
CA ARG A 35 -9.64 -2.21 -0.30
C ARG A 35 -10.57 -3.24 0.31
N VAL A 36 -10.07 -3.93 1.31
CA VAL A 36 -10.78 -4.98 2.05
C VAL A 36 -10.66 -4.69 3.52
N GLU A 37 -11.80 -4.79 4.21
CA GLU A 37 -11.83 -4.73 5.68
C GLU A 37 -11.33 -6.05 6.27
N ALA A 38 -10.44 -5.94 7.25
CA ALA A 38 -9.90 -7.03 8.04
C ALA A 38 -9.48 -6.46 9.40
N ARG A 39 -8.68 -7.19 10.20
CA ARG A 39 -8.14 -6.65 11.46
C ARG A 39 -7.50 -5.27 11.29
N TYR A 40 -6.77 -5.12 10.18
CA TYR A 40 -6.36 -3.84 9.62
C TYR A 40 -6.71 -3.83 8.13
N PRO A 41 -7.16 -2.69 7.55
CA PRO A 41 -7.53 -2.65 6.15
C PRO A 41 -6.37 -3.03 5.23
N THR A 42 -6.66 -3.82 4.20
CA THR A 42 -5.65 -4.29 3.23
C THR A 42 -6.15 -4.15 1.79
N LEU A 43 -5.33 -4.53 0.83
CA LEU A 43 -5.65 -4.58 -0.59
C LEU A 43 -5.77 -6.03 -1.08
N ALA A 44 -6.63 -6.24 -2.06
CA ALA A 44 -6.79 -7.49 -2.79
C ALA A 44 -7.03 -7.21 -4.28
N PRO A 45 -6.80 -8.18 -5.18
CA PRO A 45 -7.22 -8.10 -6.58
C PRO A 45 -8.66 -7.57 -6.73
N GLY A 46 -8.86 -6.54 -7.56
CA GLY A 46 -10.19 -5.93 -7.73
C GLY A 46 -10.22 -4.64 -8.55
N CYS A 47 -11.37 -3.98 -8.57
CA CYS A 47 -11.64 -2.84 -9.47
C CYS A 47 -10.92 -1.53 -9.10
N GLY A 48 -10.57 -1.30 -7.83
CA GLY A 48 -9.75 -0.16 -7.43
C GLY A 48 -10.01 0.35 -6.02
N THR A 49 -9.25 1.38 -5.60
CA THR A 49 -9.32 1.98 -4.26
C THR A 49 -8.89 3.43 -4.27
N ASP A 50 -9.66 4.26 -3.58
CA ASP A 50 -9.35 5.67 -3.37
C ASP A 50 -8.35 5.85 -2.21
N GLY A 51 -7.44 6.78 -2.38
CA GLY A 51 -6.38 7.09 -1.43
C GLY A 51 -5.74 8.44 -1.71
N ARG A 52 -4.55 8.65 -1.17
CA ARG A 52 -3.79 9.89 -1.35
C ARG A 52 -2.31 9.58 -1.54
N VAL A 53 -1.59 10.46 -2.20
CA VAL A 53 -0.13 10.37 -2.31
C VAL A 53 0.49 11.14 -1.14
N LEU A 54 1.24 10.45 -0.28
CA LEU A 54 2.06 11.02 0.77
C LEU A 54 3.49 11.22 0.24
N ARG A 55 3.95 12.47 0.23
CA ARG A 55 5.35 12.76 -0.13
C ARG A 55 6.29 12.25 0.94
N LEU A 56 7.33 11.54 0.51
CA LEU A 56 8.32 10.96 1.41
C LEU A 56 9.63 11.76 1.42
N ARG A 57 10.24 11.82 2.60
CA ARG A 57 11.57 12.34 2.91
C ARG A 57 12.48 11.21 3.37
N ASP A 58 13.76 11.54 3.56
CA ASP A 58 14.76 10.58 4.03
C ASP A 58 14.36 10.01 5.41
N GLY A 59 14.28 8.69 5.52
CA GLY A 59 13.89 7.98 6.75
C GLY A 59 12.39 7.69 6.91
N ASP A 60 11.52 8.33 6.12
CA ASP A 60 10.07 8.12 6.23
C ASP A 60 9.68 6.69 5.86
N LEU A 61 10.37 6.13 4.87
CA LEU A 61 10.02 4.83 4.35
C LEU A 61 10.26 3.72 5.38
N GLU A 62 11.36 3.81 6.12
CA GLU A 62 11.69 2.94 7.25
C GLU A 62 10.69 3.11 8.40
N ALA A 63 10.26 4.35 8.66
CA ALA A 63 9.24 4.63 9.68
C ALA A 63 7.88 4.02 9.30
N ILE A 64 7.48 4.10 8.03
CA ILE A 64 6.26 3.47 7.55
C ILE A 64 6.39 1.94 7.57
N ASP A 65 7.51 1.36 7.14
CA ASP A 65 7.76 -0.09 7.22
C ASP A 65 7.60 -0.61 8.66
N ALA A 66 8.11 0.14 9.64
CA ALA A 66 7.97 -0.19 11.06
C ALA A 66 6.52 -0.07 11.53
N TYR A 67 5.82 0.99 11.12
CA TYR A 67 4.40 1.21 11.44
C TYR A 67 3.48 0.14 10.86
N GLU A 68 3.69 -0.23 9.60
CA GLU A 68 2.95 -1.27 8.87
C GLU A 68 3.42 -2.69 9.24
N GLY A 69 4.42 -2.83 10.12
CA GLY A 69 4.89 -4.13 10.58
C GLY A 69 5.49 -5.00 9.47
N VAL A 70 6.17 -4.39 8.49
CA VAL A 70 6.80 -5.10 7.37
C VAL A 70 7.85 -6.12 7.86
N GLY A 71 8.65 -5.73 8.86
CA GLY A 71 9.62 -6.64 9.49
C GLY A 71 8.99 -7.80 10.27
N GLN A 72 7.68 -7.71 10.59
CA GLN A 72 6.91 -8.74 11.29
C GLN A 72 6.03 -9.57 10.33
N GLY A 73 6.07 -9.27 9.04
CA GLY A 73 5.24 -9.95 8.03
C GLY A 73 3.76 -9.55 8.04
N LEU A 74 3.39 -8.43 8.69
CA LEU A 74 2.00 -7.95 8.66
C LEU A 74 1.63 -7.37 7.29
N TYR A 75 2.51 -6.56 6.71
CA TYR A 75 2.36 -5.97 5.39
C TYR A 75 3.61 -6.21 4.55
N VAL A 76 3.44 -6.17 3.22
CA VAL A 76 4.53 -6.13 2.25
C VAL A 76 4.51 -4.78 1.55
N ARG A 77 5.66 -4.12 1.49
CA ARG A 77 5.87 -2.95 0.65
C ARG A 77 6.05 -3.38 -0.79
N VAL A 78 5.30 -2.77 -1.71
CA VAL A 78 5.40 -3.02 -3.15
C VAL A 78 5.37 -1.72 -3.93
N ARG A 79 6.03 -1.70 -5.08
CA ARG A 79 6.03 -0.55 -6.00
C ARG A 79 4.90 -0.72 -7.02
N VAL A 80 4.07 0.30 -7.17
CA VAL A 80 2.98 0.37 -8.15
C VAL A 80 3.25 1.49 -9.16
N PRO A 81 3.07 1.28 -10.47
CA PRO A 81 3.22 2.32 -11.49
C PRO A 81 2.29 3.53 -11.27
N ASP A 82 2.70 4.73 -11.68
CA ASP A 82 1.92 5.97 -11.60
C ASP A 82 2.08 6.91 -12.81
N GLY A 83 2.75 6.46 -13.87
CA GLY A 83 3.12 7.28 -15.03
C GLY A 83 4.49 7.97 -14.94
N ASP A 84 5.03 8.20 -13.73
CA ASP A 84 6.26 8.97 -13.46
C ASP A 84 7.38 8.11 -12.82
N GLY A 85 7.20 6.80 -12.80
CA GLY A 85 8.17 5.86 -12.22
C GLY A 85 7.66 5.09 -11.00
N GLY A 86 6.47 5.39 -10.50
CA GLY A 86 5.73 4.60 -9.52
C GLY A 86 5.79 5.13 -8.10
N LEU A 87 4.97 4.52 -7.25
CA LEU A 87 4.77 4.83 -5.84
C LEU A 87 4.93 3.57 -5.00
N TRP A 88 5.31 3.74 -3.75
CA TRP A 88 5.20 2.67 -2.77
C TRP A 88 3.75 2.52 -2.29
N THR A 89 3.30 1.29 -2.08
CA THR A 89 2.08 0.99 -1.33
C THR A 89 2.33 -0.23 -0.46
N TYR A 90 1.45 -0.46 0.51
CA TYR A 90 1.55 -1.55 1.47
C TYR A 90 0.39 -2.49 1.25
N VAL A 91 0.64 -3.79 1.20
CA VAL A 91 -0.40 -4.81 1.07
C VAL A 91 -0.28 -5.74 2.27
N GLY A 92 -1.34 -5.84 3.06
CA GLY A 92 -1.39 -6.69 4.24
C GLY A 92 -1.51 -8.16 3.90
N ASP A 93 -0.75 -9.01 4.60
CA ASP A 93 -0.80 -10.47 4.44
C ASP A 93 -2.16 -10.99 4.93
N PRO A 94 -2.96 -11.66 4.06
CA PRO A 94 -4.28 -12.13 4.44
C PRO A 94 -4.27 -13.09 5.63
N ALA A 95 -3.24 -13.92 5.76
CA ALA A 95 -3.13 -14.86 6.88
C ALA A 95 -2.80 -14.14 8.19
N ALA A 96 -1.98 -13.09 8.14
CA ALA A 96 -1.61 -12.32 9.33
C ALA A 96 -2.74 -11.37 9.81
N LEU A 97 -3.57 -10.91 8.87
CA LEU A 97 -4.65 -9.96 9.13
C LEU A 97 -6.03 -10.60 9.29
N ASP A 98 -6.13 -11.92 9.16
CA ASP A 98 -7.40 -12.66 9.15
C ASP A 98 -8.36 -12.12 8.08
N ALA A 99 -7.82 -11.88 6.87
CA ALA A 99 -8.58 -11.33 5.75
C ALA A 99 -9.04 -12.46 4.82
N GLU A 100 -10.34 -12.52 4.54
CA GLU A 100 -10.96 -13.51 3.65
C GLU A 100 -10.71 -13.19 2.16
N VAL A 101 -9.44 -13.14 1.74
CA VAL A 101 -9.03 -12.87 0.36
C VAL A 101 -7.89 -13.76 -0.10
N ALA A 102 -7.93 -14.13 -1.37
CA ALA A 102 -6.88 -14.91 -2.01
C ALA A 102 -6.10 -14.06 -3.01
N TRP A 103 -4.78 -14.20 -2.99
CA TRP A 103 -3.90 -13.70 -4.05
C TRP A 103 -3.50 -14.83 -5.00
N PRO A 104 -3.52 -14.64 -6.32
CA PRO A 104 -3.21 -15.72 -7.25
C PRO A 104 -1.73 -16.12 -7.22
N GLY A 105 -1.48 -17.39 -7.58
CA GLY A 105 -0.15 -17.96 -7.75
C GLY A 105 0.55 -18.41 -6.46
N ASP A 106 1.73 -19.00 -6.65
CA ASP A 106 2.50 -19.64 -5.58
C ASP A 106 3.71 -18.80 -5.13
N GLY A 107 4.26 -19.17 -3.97
CA GLY A 107 5.44 -18.57 -3.36
C GLY A 107 5.12 -17.66 -2.18
N SER A 108 6.09 -16.83 -1.79
CA SER A 108 5.88 -15.85 -0.71
C SER A 108 4.76 -14.87 -1.06
N PHE A 109 4.11 -14.31 -0.03
CA PHE A 109 3.06 -13.32 -0.22
C PHE A 109 3.57 -12.11 -1.03
N ARG A 110 4.75 -11.58 -0.69
CA ARG A 110 5.41 -10.51 -1.45
C ARG A 110 5.53 -10.85 -2.93
N THR A 111 6.06 -12.03 -3.26
CA THR A 111 6.24 -12.45 -4.65
C THR A 111 4.92 -12.55 -5.41
N ARG A 112 3.85 -13.01 -4.76
CA ARG A 112 2.50 -13.06 -5.37
C ARG A 112 1.96 -11.66 -5.65
N VAL A 113 2.12 -10.73 -4.72
CA VAL A 113 1.71 -9.33 -4.90
C VAL A 113 2.50 -8.66 -6.03
N GLU A 114 3.83 -8.75 -5.99
CA GLU A 114 4.71 -8.16 -7.02
C GLU A 114 4.39 -8.72 -8.41
N ARG A 115 4.22 -10.04 -8.53
CA ARG A 115 3.82 -10.69 -9.78
C ARG A 115 2.46 -10.22 -10.26
N TYR A 116 1.51 -10.02 -9.36
CA TYR A 116 0.18 -9.54 -9.73
C TYR A 116 0.25 -8.10 -10.24
N VAL A 117 1.00 -7.22 -9.57
CA VAL A 117 1.22 -5.82 -10.01
C VAL A 117 1.87 -5.77 -11.38
N ASP A 118 2.85 -6.64 -11.65
CA ASP A 118 3.57 -6.69 -12.93
C ASP A 118 2.72 -7.21 -14.10
N ARG A 119 1.81 -8.16 -13.85
CA ARG A 119 1.06 -8.86 -14.90
C ARG A 119 -0.34 -8.32 -15.15
N HIS A 120 -0.85 -7.48 -14.26
CA HIS A 120 -2.17 -6.91 -14.35
C HIS A 120 -2.09 -5.40 -14.43
N ASP A 121 -3.20 -4.78 -14.81
CA ASP A 121 -3.32 -3.34 -14.94
C ASP A 121 -3.45 -2.65 -13.58
N VAL A 122 -2.39 -2.76 -12.77
CA VAL A 122 -2.28 -2.11 -11.46
C VAL A 122 -1.47 -0.83 -11.59
N ARG A 123 -2.10 0.30 -11.28
CA ARG A 123 -1.46 1.62 -11.35
C ARG A 123 -2.17 2.62 -10.43
N VAL A 124 -1.48 3.68 -10.06
CA VAL A 124 -2.06 4.83 -9.40
C VAL A 124 -2.38 5.91 -10.44
N GLU A 125 -3.59 6.45 -10.37
CA GLU A 125 -4.06 7.61 -11.12
C GLU A 125 -4.22 8.78 -10.14
N ARG A 126 -3.64 9.95 -10.46
CA ARG A 126 -3.63 11.16 -9.63
C ARG A 126 -4.52 12.24 -10.20
#